data_AF-A0A7R8VYU2-F1
#
_entry.id   AF-A0A7R8VYU2-F1
#
_cell.length_a   1.000
_cell.length_b   1.000
_cell.length_c   1.000
_cell.angle_alpha   90.00
_cell.angle_beta   90.00
_cell.angle_gamma   90.00
#
_symmetry.space_group_name_H-M   'P 1'
#
loop_
_entity.id
_entity.type
_entity.pdbx_description
1 polymer ?
#
loop_
_entity_poly.entity_id
_entity_poly.type
_entity_poly.pdbx_seq_one_letter_code
_entity_poly.pdbx_strand_id
1 'polypeptide(L)'
;SKTLDSKIESIQLRTQDFYDNHQIETLLGTEVTEVDFEKKQVKLSTAVTLPYTKLVIATGCTPRKPNIEGLNLKNVSYLRTHDDASAIGEAINEHAKIVVVGSSFIGK
;
A
#
# COMPACT_ATOMS: atom_id res chain seq x y z
N SER A 1 -4.49 -17.42 0.15
CA SER A 1 -3.24 -17.96 0.71
C SER A 1 -2.45 -16.81 1.32
N LYS A 2 -1.74 -17.00 2.44
CA LYS A 2 -0.85 -15.99 3.05
C LYS A 2 0.58 -16.14 2.52
N THR A 3 0.73 -16.16 1.20
CA THR A 3 2.03 -16.37 0.57
C THR A 3 2.73 -15.02 0.37
N LEU A 4 3.98 -14.91 0.84
CA LEU A 4 4.76 -13.68 0.82
C LEU A 4 5.38 -13.36 -0.55
N ASP A 5 5.38 -14.33 -1.46
CA ASP A 5 5.99 -14.28 -2.80
C ASP A 5 4.94 -14.26 -3.94
N SER A 6 3.69 -13.93 -3.62
CA SER A 6 2.61 -13.90 -4.61
C SER A 6 2.93 -12.87 -5.71
N LYS A 7 2.73 -13.23 -6.98
CA LYS A 7 2.85 -12.29 -8.09
C LYS A 7 1.66 -11.33 -8.13
N ILE A 8 1.88 -10.06 -8.48
CA ILE A 8 0.81 -9.04 -8.51
C ILE A 8 -0.32 -9.46 -9.46
N GLU A 9 0.01 -10.06 -10.60
CA GLU A 9 -0.95 -10.47 -11.62
C GLU A 9 -1.91 -11.55 -11.13
N SER A 10 -1.53 -12.35 -10.12
CA SER A 10 -2.38 -13.40 -9.56
C SER A 10 -3.29 -12.92 -8.42
N ILE A 11 -3.03 -11.72 -7.87
CA ILE A 11 -3.79 -11.13 -6.76
C ILE A 11 -4.52 -9.84 -7.13
N GLN A 12 -4.33 -9.34 -8.35
CA GLN A 12 -5.07 -8.18 -8.86
C GLN A 12 -6.58 -8.45 -8.87
N LEU A 13 -7.38 -7.45 -8.50
CA LEU A 13 -8.84 -7.57 -8.49
C LEU A 13 -9.43 -7.56 -9.92
N ARG A 14 -8.79 -6.81 -10.82
CA ARG A 14 -9.18 -6.63 -12.22
C ARG A 14 -7.92 -6.42 -13.06
N THR A 15 -7.96 -6.85 -14.31
CA THR A 15 -6.92 -6.58 -15.31
C THR A 15 -7.04 -5.16 -15.85
N GLN A 16 -6.01 -4.67 -16.54
CA GLN A 16 -6.04 -3.37 -17.21
C GLN A 16 -7.20 -3.24 -18.20
N ASP A 17 -7.45 -4.28 -19.00
CA ASP A 17 -8.55 -4.33 -19.98
C ASP A 17 -9.92 -4.02 -19.36
N PHE A 18 -10.15 -4.39 -18.09
CA PHE A 18 -11.41 -4.06 -17.43
C PHE A 18 -11.59 -2.56 -17.30
N TYR A 19 -10.56 -1.84 -16.85
CA TYR A 19 -10.62 -0.39 -16.67
C TYR A 19 -10.77 0.33 -18.01
N ASP A 20 -10.00 -0.10 -19.02
CA ASP A 20 -10.05 0.47 -20.37
C ASP A 20 -11.44 0.29 -21.00
N ASN A 21 -12.02 -0.91 -20.91
CA ASN A 21 -13.35 -1.21 -21.43
C ASN A 21 -14.48 -0.46 -20.72
N HIS A 22 -14.26 -0.02 -19.48
CA HIS A 22 -15.24 0.75 -18.70
C HIS A 22 -14.94 2.24 -18.66
N GLN A 23 -13.99 2.72 -19.48
CA GLN A 23 -13.59 4.13 -19.55
C GLN A 23 -13.15 4.70 -18.19
N ILE A 24 -12.46 3.87 -17.40
CA ILE A 24 -11.90 4.26 -16.11
C ILE A 24 -10.44 4.64 -16.32
N GLU A 25 -10.12 5.93 -16.21
CA GLU A 25 -8.73 6.38 -16.20
C GLU A 25 -8.06 6.00 -14.87
N THR A 26 -6.87 5.40 -14.96
CA THR A 26 -6.07 5.01 -13.80
C THR A 26 -4.72 5.72 -13.83
N LEU A 27 -4.42 6.48 -12.78
CA LEU A 27 -3.13 7.13 -12.59
C LEU A 27 -2.33 6.36 -11.54
N LEU A 28 -1.74 5.24 -11.97
CA LEU A 28 -0.90 4.41 -11.10
C LEU A 28 0.44 5.09 -10.81
N GLY A 29 1.11 4.70 -9.72
CA GLY A 29 2.38 5.31 -9.29
C GLY A 29 2.29 6.80 -8.96
N THR A 30 1.07 7.35 -8.86
CA THR A 30 0.82 8.78 -8.69
C THR A 30 0.10 9.01 -7.36
N GLU A 31 0.81 9.64 -6.43
CA GLU A 31 0.23 10.02 -5.14
C GLU A 31 -0.52 11.35 -5.23
N VAL A 32 -1.67 11.45 -4.56
CA VAL A 32 -2.34 12.72 -4.24
C VAL A 32 -1.77 13.24 -2.92
N THR A 33 -1.15 14.41 -2.95
CA THR A 33 -0.46 15.03 -1.80
C THR A 33 -1.32 16.03 -1.04
N GLU A 34 -2.33 16.62 -1.71
CA GLU A 34 -3.20 17.64 -1.12
C GLU A 34 -4.58 17.63 -1.79
N VAL A 35 -5.61 18.00 -1.02
CA VAL A 35 -6.97 18.24 -1.51
C VAL A 35 -7.39 19.66 -1.15
N ASP A 36 -7.66 20.48 -2.16
CA ASP A 36 -8.24 21.82 -2.01
C ASP A 36 -9.76 21.71 -2.24
N PHE A 37 -10.53 21.65 -1.14
CA PHE A 37 -11.97 21.48 -1.18
C PHE A 37 -12.73 22.73 -1.66
N GLU A 38 -12.14 23.91 -1.48
CA GLU A 38 -12.74 25.19 -1.91
C GLU A 38 -12.68 25.30 -3.43
N LYS A 39 -11.51 25.03 -4.03
CA LYS A 39 -11.33 25.04 -5.48
C LYS A 39 -11.74 23.73 -6.16
N LYS A 40 -12.09 22.71 -5.38
CA LYS A 40 -12.43 21.35 -5.82
C LYS A 40 -11.37 20.75 -6.73
N GLN A 41 -10.15 20.66 -6.22
CA GLN A 41 -9.02 20.12 -6.95
C GLN A 41 -8.09 19.30 -6.04
N VAL A 42 -7.34 18.38 -6.64
CA VAL A 42 -6.31 17.59 -5.96
C VAL A 42 -4.95 17.90 -6.54
N LYS A 43 -3.91 17.95 -5.69
CA LYS A 43 -2.52 18.13 -6.10
C LYS A 43 -1.81 16.79 -6.13
N LEU A 44 -1.24 16.46 -7.26
CA LEU A 44 -0.47 15.23 -7.47
C LEU A 44 0.99 15.43 -7.03
N SER A 45 1.65 14.33 -6.71
CA SER A 45 3.10 14.26 -6.45
C SER A 45 3.96 14.79 -7.60
N THR A 46 3.44 14.77 -8.83
CA THR A 46 4.03 15.38 -10.02
C THR A 46 3.89 16.90 -10.09
N ALA A 47 3.35 17.54 -9.05
CA ALA A 47 2.94 18.94 -8.98
C ALA A 47 1.80 19.37 -9.93
N VAL A 48 1.26 18.44 -10.72
CA VAL A 48 0.04 18.63 -11.51
C VAL A 48 -1.16 18.74 -10.59
N THR A 49 -2.15 19.54 -10.99
CA THR A 49 -3.42 19.69 -10.26
C THR A 49 -4.57 19.21 -11.13
N LEU A 50 -5.47 18.40 -10.56
CA LEU A 50 -6.64 17.87 -11.24
C LEU A 50 -7.92 18.38 -10.59
N PRO A 51 -8.84 19.02 -11.36
CA PRO A 51 -10.14 19.42 -10.84
C PRO A 51 -11.06 18.20 -10.67
N TYR A 52 -12.05 18.31 -9.76
CA TYR A 52 -13.10 17.30 -9.59
C TYR A 52 -14.47 17.93 -9.37
N THR A 53 -15.53 17.20 -9.74
CA THR A 53 -16.92 17.55 -9.37
C THR A 53 -17.36 16.81 -8.11
N LYS A 54 -16.94 15.55 -7.97
CA LYS A 54 -17.13 14.70 -6.79
C LYS A 54 -15.80 14.03 -6.46
N LEU A 55 -15.51 13.92 -5.17
CA LEU A 55 -14.31 13.28 -4.65
C LEU A 55 -14.69 12.15 -3.69
N VAL A 56 -14.09 10.98 -3.88
CA VAL A 56 -14.17 9.84 -2.97
C VAL A 56 -12.79 9.62 -2.37
N ILE A 57 -12.70 9.64 -1.04
CA ILE A 57 -11.45 9.37 -0.33
C ILE A 57 -11.39 7.88 -0.02
N ALA A 58 -10.45 7.18 -0.66
CA ALA A 58 -10.27 5.73 -0.55
C ALA A 58 -8.81 5.35 -0.27
N THR A 59 -8.08 6.16 0.51
CA THR A 59 -6.64 6.00 0.80
C THR A 59 -6.30 4.86 1.75
N GLY A 60 -7.31 4.19 2.33
CA GLY A 60 -7.12 3.09 3.25
C GLY A 60 -6.44 3.53 4.57
N CYS A 61 -5.58 2.66 5.11
CA CYS A 61 -4.92 2.83 6.40
C CYS A 61 -3.44 2.41 6.33
N THR A 62 -2.64 2.94 7.26
CA THR A 62 -1.22 2.58 7.47
C THR A 62 -1.03 1.79 8.77
N PRO A 63 -0.03 0.90 8.86
CA PRO A 63 0.32 0.22 10.11
C PRO A 63 0.64 1.20 11.24
N ARG A 64 0.18 0.89 12.45
CA ARG A 64 0.53 1.65 13.65
C ARG A 64 1.99 1.39 14.01
N LYS A 65 2.78 2.45 14.17
CA LYS A 65 4.14 2.38 14.71
C LYS A 65 4.09 2.67 16.22
N PRO A 66 4.51 1.73 17.10
CA PRO A 66 4.57 2.01 18.53
C PRO A 66 5.65 3.07 18.83
N ASN A 67 5.60 3.72 19.99
CA ASN A 67 6.66 4.63 20.42
C ASN A 67 7.65 3.88 21.30
N ILE A 68 8.54 3.11 20.69
CA ILE A 68 9.58 2.33 21.38
C ILE A 68 10.91 2.47 20.63
N GLU A 69 12.01 2.35 21.36
CA GLU A 69 13.35 2.40 20.78
C GLU A 69 13.61 1.18 19.87
N GLY A 70 14.44 1.38 18.84
CA GLY A 70 14.84 0.30 17.92
C GLY A 70 13.92 0.03 16.74
N LEU A 71 12.83 0.78 16.54
CA LEU A 71 11.93 0.55 15.39
C LEU A 71 12.53 0.85 14.01
N ASN A 72 13.63 1.58 13.95
CA ASN A 72 14.34 1.88 12.70
C ASN A 72 15.45 0.85 12.38
N LEU A 73 15.57 -0.22 13.18
CA LEU A 73 16.51 -1.31 12.88
C LEU A 73 16.10 -2.03 11.59
N LYS A 74 17.09 -2.45 10.80
CA LYS A 74 16.88 -3.02 9.45
C LYS A 74 15.98 -4.27 9.43
N ASN A 75 15.87 -4.98 10.54
CA ASN A 75 15.08 -6.21 10.68
C ASN A 75 13.69 -6.00 11.28
N VAL A 76 13.26 -4.74 11.48
CA VAL A 76 11.90 -4.40 11.89
C VAL A 76 11.09 -4.09 10.64
N SER A 77 10.09 -4.93 10.36
CA SER A 77 9.23 -4.81 9.18
C SER A 77 7.76 -4.68 9.59
N TYR A 78 6.96 -4.08 8.71
CA TYR A 78 5.50 -4.03 8.80
C TYR A 78 4.91 -4.83 7.63
N LEU A 79 3.65 -5.26 7.74
CA LEU A 79 2.95 -5.98 6.67
C LEU A 79 1.65 -5.26 6.32
N ARG A 80 1.64 -4.53 5.20
CA ARG A 80 0.46 -3.86 4.63
C ARG A 80 0.37 -3.98 3.12
N THR A 81 1.48 -3.80 2.41
CA THR A 81 1.54 -3.81 0.95
C THR A 81 2.07 -5.13 0.42
N HIS A 82 2.02 -5.31 -0.90
CA HIS A 82 2.70 -6.41 -1.58
C HIS A 82 4.23 -6.31 -1.39
N ASP A 83 4.79 -5.10 -1.53
CA ASP A 83 6.22 -4.84 -1.33
C ASP A 83 6.69 -5.22 0.09
N ASP A 84 5.89 -4.90 1.11
CA ASP A 84 6.16 -5.31 2.49
C ASP A 84 6.28 -6.84 2.61
N ALA A 85 5.37 -7.58 1.96
CA ALA A 85 5.36 -9.03 1.98
C ALA A 85 6.59 -9.61 1.27
N SER A 86 6.94 -9.08 0.09
CA SER A 86 8.13 -9.48 -0.65
C SER A 86 9.41 -9.24 0.17
N ALA A 87 9.55 -8.05 0.75
CA ALA A 87 10.71 -7.70 1.57
C ALA A 87 10.86 -8.59 2.82
N ILE A 88 9.75 -8.95 3.46
CA ILE A 88 9.76 -9.92 4.58
C ILE A 88 10.17 -11.30 4.08
N GLY A 89 9.63 -11.75 2.95
CA GLY A 89 9.97 -13.03 2.34
C GLY A 89 11.47 -13.15 2.02
N GLU A 90 12.05 -12.09 1.45
CA GLU A 90 13.49 -12.00 1.12
C GLU A 90 14.38 -11.97 2.36
N ALA A 91 13.92 -11.37 3.46
CA ALA A 91 14.68 -11.30 4.72
C ALA A 91 14.69 -12.62 5.50
N ILE A 92 13.76 -13.54 5.22
CA ILE A 92 13.64 -14.84 5.91
C ILE A 92 14.49 -15.88 5.20
N ASN A 93 15.36 -16.54 5.97
CA ASN A 93 16.12 -17.72 5.55
C ASN A 93 15.83 -18.90 6.48
N GLU A 94 16.41 -20.07 6.17
CA GLU A 94 16.24 -21.31 6.93
C GLU A 94 16.65 -21.24 8.42
N HIS A 95 17.41 -20.22 8.81
CA HIS A 95 17.87 -20.00 10.19
C HIS A 95 17.22 -18.78 10.86
N ALA A 96 16.30 -18.10 10.18
CA ALA A 96 15.67 -16.89 10.69
C ALA A 96 14.85 -17.18 11.96
N LYS A 97 15.04 -16.35 12.98
CA LYS A 97 14.22 -16.33 14.20
C LYS A 97 13.27 -15.15 14.11
N ILE A 98 11.98 -15.44 13.99
CA ILE A 98 10.95 -14.42 13.73
C ILE A 98 10.18 -14.15 15.02
N VAL A 99 9.95 -12.87 15.30
CA VAL A 99 9.04 -12.42 16.36
C VAL A 99 7.93 -11.61 15.71
N VAL A 100 6.68 -12.00 15.96
CA VAL A 100 5.50 -11.26 15.50
C VAL A 100 4.96 -10.44 16.67
N VAL A 101 4.91 -9.12 16.50
CA VAL A 101 4.38 -8.20 17.53
C VAL A 101 2.93 -7.86 17.18
N GLY A 102 1.99 -8.48 17.91
CA GLY A 102 0.55 -8.34 17.73
C GLY A 102 -0.11 -9.68 17.37
N SER A 103 -1.13 -10.07 18.12
CA SER A 103 -1.76 -11.42 18.05
C SER A 103 -3.14 -11.43 17.38
N SER A 104 -3.46 -10.38 16.62
CA SER A 104 -4.72 -10.27 15.91
C SER A 104 -4.70 -11.07 14.58
N PHE A 105 -5.76 -10.93 13.78
CA PHE A 105 -6.03 -11.69 12.56
C PHE A 105 -4.84 -11.81 11.57
N ILE A 106 -4.05 -10.73 11.41
CA ILE A 106 -2.93 -10.70 10.47
C ILE A 106 -1.79 -11.62 10.92
N GLY A 107 -1.45 -11.59 12.21
CA GLY A 107 -0.32 -12.34 12.78
C GLY A 107 -0.62 -13.80 13.13
N LYS A 108 -1.86 -14.24 12.98
CA LYS A 108 -2.27 -15.64 13.13
C LYS A 108 -2.00 -16.48 11.89
#